data_AF-A0A936X0W9-F1
#
_entry.id   AF-A0A936X0W9-F1
#
_cell.length_a   1.000
_cell.length_b   1.000
_cell.length_c   1.000
_cell.angle_alpha   90.00
_cell.angle_beta   90.00
_cell.angle_gamma   90.00
#
_symmetry.space_group_name_H-M   'P 1'
#
loop_
_entity.id
_entity.type
_entity.pdbx_description
1 polymer ?
#
loop_
_entity_poly.entity_id
_entity_poly.type
_entity_poly.pdbx_seq_one_letter_code
_entity_poly.pdbx_strand_id
1 'polypeptide(L)'
;MKIRLFCILILSLHTVASYSQYVGIGVANPTLGRLQINGGVGKTTAIFGGDVRGISLQRNFPGIGYNQYDTSSPKVLGSGISLLQYLNTSTGSMIFSFYNTNTGPNTPPLLNYGNMTIRQNGNVTLNGFEENASLFVKPFNTFNSVTCYLKGTKYNSIFMNANNQSTIINGGIDFADVLINDQASLGNVYMGNGTSKIGINRLTHKRFLKLDNQLITEDLYW
;
A
#
# COMPACT_ATOMS: atom_id res chain seq x y z
N MET A 1 -44.23 25.34 61.72
CA MET A 1 -42.88 25.16 61.13
C MET A 1 -42.58 23.66 60.94
N LYS A 2 -42.97 23.07 59.80
CA LYS A 2 -42.74 21.64 59.47
C LYS A 2 -41.61 21.52 58.44
N ILE A 3 -40.37 21.40 58.88
CA ILE A 3 -39.17 21.39 58.00
C ILE A 3 -38.37 20.06 58.04
N ARG A 4 -38.69 19.15 58.97
CA ARG A 4 -37.81 17.98 59.26
C ARG A 4 -38.04 16.71 58.40
N LEU A 5 -39.06 16.66 57.54
CA LEU A 5 -39.28 15.49 56.66
C LEU A 5 -38.72 15.67 55.23
N PHE A 6 -38.17 16.83 54.90
CA PHE A 6 -37.57 17.10 53.58
C PHE A 6 -36.14 16.53 53.45
N CYS A 7 -35.43 16.32 54.57
CA CYS A 7 -34.03 15.86 54.56
C CYS A 7 -33.87 14.34 54.30
N ILE A 8 -34.89 13.52 54.60
CA ILE A 8 -34.83 12.06 54.38
C ILE A 8 -35.02 11.72 52.88
N LEU A 9 -35.59 12.64 52.10
CA LEU A 9 -35.79 12.50 50.66
C LEU A 9 -34.49 12.58 49.82
N ILE A 10 -33.36 13.01 50.42
CA ILE A 10 -32.15 13.41 49.67
C ILE A 10 -30.94 12.48 49.95
N LEU A 11 -30.86 11.82 51.11
CA LEU A 11 -29.69 11.04 51.51
C LEU A 11 -29.69 9.56 51.09
N SER A 12 -30.82 8.95 50.73
CA SER A 12 -30.86 7.58 50.17
C SER A 12 -30.63 7.55 48.66
N LEU A 13 -30.36 8.71 48.03
CA LEU A 13 -30.25 8.88 46.59
C LEU A 13 -28.83 9.17 46.11
N HIS A 14 -27.83 8.83 46.94
CA HIS A 14 -26.42 9.00 46.61
C HIS A 14 -25.64 7.69 46.76
N THR A 15 -25.42 7.08 45.58
CA THR A 15 -24.10 6.61 45.07
C THR A 15 -23.44 5.38 45.74
N VAL A 16 -22.54 4.62 45.09
CA VAL A 16 -22.04 4.52 43.69
C VAL A 16 -21.48 3.10 43.46
N ALA A 17 -21.52 2.59 42.22
CA ALA A 17 -20.55 1.57 41.75
C ALA A 17 -20.47 1.46 40.20
N SER A 18 -20.16 2.55 39.50
CA SER A 18 -19.82 2.50 38.06
C SER A 18 -18.32 2.75 37.86
N TYR A 19 -17.50 1.73 38.14
CA TYR A 19 -16.05 1.81 37.95
C TYR A 19 -15.65 1.56 36.49
N SER A 20 -15.71 2.62 35.68
CA SER A 20 -14.88 2.74 34.47
C SER A 20 -13.72 3.69 34.77
N GLN A 21 -12.57 3.10 35.04
CA GLN A 21 -11.28 3.81 35.07
C GLN A 21 -10.64 3.68 33.68
N TYR A 22 -9.59 4.39 33.29
CA TYR A 22 -9.39 5.86 33.17
C TYR A 22 -8.38 6.11 32.03
N VAL A 23 -8.67 6.98 31.04
CA VAL A 23 -7.64 7.64 30.22
C VAL A 23 -7.38 9.02 30.80
N GLY A 24 -6.13 9.34 31.13
CA GLY A 24 -5.71 10.67 31.57
C GLY A 24 -4.58 11.19 30.70
N ILE A 25 -4.72 12.40 30.16
CA ILE A 25 -3.66 13.11 29.45
C ILE A 25 -3.10 14.15 30.42
N GLY A 26 -1.83 13.99 30.85
CA GLY A 26 -1.16 14.89 31.79
C GLY A 26 -1.35 14.59 33.28
N VAL A 27 -1.73 13.36 33.67
CA VAL A 27 -2.01 12.99 35.08
C VAL A 27 -1.26 11.71 35.48
N ALA A 28 -0.77 11.64 36.73
CA ALA A 28 0.27 10.70 37.14
C ALA A 28 -0.15 9.25 37.45
N ASN A 29 -1.43 8.94 37.69
CA ASN A 29 -1.89 7.58 38.01
C ASN A 29 -3.21 7.17 37.31
N PRO A 30 -3.23 7.01 35.97
CA PRO A 30 -4.33 6.39 35.24
C PRO A 30 -4.22 4.85 35.27
N THR A 31 -5.30 4.14 35.59
CA THR A 31 -5.24 2.69 35.86
C THR A 31 -5.75 1.78 34.73
N LEU A 32 -6.63 2.24 33.81
CA LEU A 32 -7.21 1.39 32.75
C LEU A 32 -7.67 2.20 31.52
N GLY A 33 -6.80 2.60 30.58
CA GLY A 33 -7.16 3.51 29.47
C GLY A 33 -8.28 3.09 28.50
N ARG A 34 -9.56 3.11 28.89
CA ARG A 34 -10.73 2.83 28.04
C ARG A 34 -11.42 4.12 27.59
N LEU A 35 -11.12 4.56 26.36
CA LEU A 35 -11.95 5.55 25.67
C LEU A 35 -13.15 4.83 24.99
N GLN A 36 -14.19 4.53 25.77
CA GLN A 36 -15.46 4.07 25.22
C GLN A 36 -16.33 5.27 24.89
N ILE A 37 -16.47 5.57 23.59
CA ILE A 37 -17.36 6.65 23.12
C ILE A 37 -18.73 6.03 22.81
N ASN A 38 -19.73 6.37 23.62
CA ASN A 38 -21.11 6.02 23.34
C ASN A 38 -21.69 6.98 22.29
N GLY A 39 -21.46 6.67 21.00
CA GLY A 39 -21.91 7.47 19.87
C GLY A 39 -20.75 8.06 19.05
N GLY A 40 -20.97 9.23 18.49
CA GLY A 40 -20.02 9.95 17.64
C GLY A 40 -20.68 11.15 16.97
N VAL A 41 -19.87 12.10 16.48
CA VAL A 41 -20.38 13.25 15.72
C VAL A 41 -20.54 12.82 14.25
N GLY A 42 -21.78 12.54 13.85
CA GLY A 42 -22.08 11.97 12.53
C GLY A 42 -21.60 10.51 12.42
N LYS A 43 -20.61 10.26 11.56
CA LYS A 43 -20.02 8.94 11.32
C LYS A 43 -18.62 8.77 11.93
N THR A 44 -18.10 9.80 12.60
CA THR A 44 -16.79 9.78 13.26
C THR A 44 -16.97 9.54 14.76
N THR A 45 -16.31 8.52 15.28
CA THR A 45 -16.39 8.11 16.69
C THR A 45 -15.47 8.95 17.57
N ALA A 46 -14.19 9.10 17.20
CA ALA A 46 -13.19 9.87 17.94
C ALA A 46 -12.43 10.82 17.01
N ILE A 47 -11.95 11.94 17.55
CA ILE A 47 -10.95 12.82 16.92
C ILE A 47 -9.87 13.11 17.97
N PHE A 48 -8.60 12.85 17.63
CA PHE A 48 -7.45 13.11 18.50
C PHE A 48 -6.51 14.12 17.84
N GLY A 49 -6.37 15.32 18.41
CA GLY A 49 -5.48 16.36 17.91
C GLY A 49 -5.66 17.70 18.65
N GLY A 50 -4.61 18.51 18.72
CA GLY A 50 -4.65 19.84 19.34
C GLY A 50 -5.03 20.94 18.35
N ASP A 51 -4.32 21.01 17.22
CA ASP A 51 -4.35 22.16 16.31
C ASP A 51 -5.06 21.86 14.98
N VAL A 52 -6.34 21.49 15.04
CA VAL A 52 -7.21 21.30 13.86
C VAL A 52 -6.73 20.19 12.90
N ARG A 53 -5.69 19.44 13.27
CA ARG A 53 -5.14 18.27 12.60
C ARG A 53 -5.12 17.12 13.60
N GLY A 54 -5.51 15.93 13.17
CA GLY A 54 -5.64 14.81 14.09
C GLY A 54 -5.97 13.49 13.41
N ILE A 55 -6.12 12.45 14.24
CA ILE A 55 -6.56 11.11 13.83
C ILE A 55 -8.05 10.99 14.12
N SER A 56 -8.83 10.54 13.14
CA SER A 56 -10.24 10.15 13.30
C SER A 56 -10.44 8.64 13.22
N LEU A 57 -11.37 8.13 14.01
CA LEU A 57 -11.88 6.75 13.89
C LEU A 57 -13.27 6.79 13.26
N GLN A 58 -13.43 6.17 12.09
CA GLN A 58 -14.64 6.25 11.27
C GLN A 58 -15.48 4.98 11.40
N ARG A 59 -16.78 5.15 11.69
CA ARG A 59 -17.71 4.06 12.05
C ARG A 59 -18.34 3.40 10.83
N ASN A 60 -18.95 4.20 9.95
CA ASN A 60 -19.78 3.68 8.86
C ASN A 60 -18.94 3.18 7.68
N PHE A 61 -17.70 3.61 7.58
CA PHE A 61 -16.70 3.09 6.66
C PHE A 61 -15.44 2.80 7.50
N PRO A 62 -15.25 1.56 7.98
CA PRO A 62 -14.26 1.25 9.02
C PRO A 62 -12.85 1.66 8.61
N GLY A 63 -12.33 2.70 9.27
CA GLY A 63 -11.07 3.31 8.89
C GLY A 63 -10.53 4.34 9.87
N ILE A 64 -9.26 4.68 9.64
CA ILE A 64 -8.45 5.65 10.37
C ILE A 64 -8.15 6.80 9.40
N GLY A 65 -8.71 7.97 9.67
CA GLY A 65 -8.46 9.18 8.89
C GLY A 65 -7.39 10.04 9.55
N TYR A 66 -6.34 10.42 8.82
CA TYR A 66 -5.31 11.36 9.27
C TYR A 66 -5.57 12.71 8.62
N ASN A 67 -5.77 13.75 9.43
CA ASN A 67 -6.26 15.06 9.01
C ASN A 67 -7.59 15.01 8.22
N GLN A 68 -8.40 13.96 8.44
CA GLN A 68 -9.66 13.71 7.75
C GLN A 68 -10.64 13.01 8.67
N TYR A 69 -11.94 13.20 8.47
CA TYR A 69 -13.07 12.60 9.18
C TYR A 69 -14.25 12.35 8.20
N ASP A 70 -15.29 11.64 8.62
CA ASP A 70 -16.53 11.43 7.85
C ASP A 70 -17.78 11.78 8.68
N THR A 71 -18.74 12.45 8.05
CA THR A 71 -20.09 12.73 8.58
C THR A 71 -21.19 12.26 7.64
N SER A 72 -20.98 12.44 6.34
CA SER A 72 -21.92 12.15 5.25
C SER A 72 -21.13 11.94 3.98
N SER A 73 -20.19 12.86 3.71
CA SER A 73 -19.03 12.71 2.84
C SER A 73 -17.72 12.86 3.64
N PRO A 74 -16.59 12.35 3.12
CA PRO A 74 -15.26 12.62 3.67
C PRO A 74 -14.96 14.12 3.70
N LYS A 75 -14.38 14.59 4.80
CA LYS A 75 -13.97 15.98 5.01
C LYS A 75 -12.63 16.07 5.71
N VAL A 76 -11.87 17.12 5.44
CA VAL A 76 -10.56 17.34 6.09
C VAL A 76 -10.71 18.12 7.39
N LEU A 77 -9.90 17.78 8.38
CA LEU A 77 -9.92 18.46 9.68
C LEU A 77 -9.32 19.87 9.55
N GLY A 78 -8.21 20.02 8.83
CA GLY A 78 -7.55 21.30 8.56
C GLY A 78 -6.67 21.30 7.31
N SER A 79 -5.99 22.42 7.04
CA SER A 79 -5.09 22.54 5.89
C SER A 79 -3.87 21.62 6.00
N GLY A 80 -3.40 21.10 4.87
CA GLY A 80 -2.32 20.11 4.80
C GLY A 80 -2.72 18.83 4.08
N ILE A 81 -1.79 17.87 4.01
CA ILE A 81 -2.02 16.53 3.47
C ILE A 81 -3.04 15.79 4.35
N SER A 82 -3.86 14.92 3.76
CA SER A 82 -4.69 13.95 4.48
C SER A 82 -4.48 12.53 3.96
N LEU A 83 -4.77 11.54 4.81
CA LEU A 83 -4.69 10.11 4.48
C LEU A 83 -5.93 9.39 5.02
N LEU A 84 -6.43 8.41 4.29
CA LEU A 84 -7.44 7.48 4.78
C LEU A 84 -6.93 6.05 4.67
N GLN A 85 -6.81 5.35 5.80
CA GLN A 85 -6.59 3.91 5.85
C GLN A 85 -7.93 3.25 6.19
N TYR A 86 -8.44 2.36 5.34
CA TYR A 86 -9.76 1.75 5.54
C TYR A 86 -9.87 0.34 4.97
N LEU A 87 -10.89 -0.39 5.42
CA LEU A 87 -11.32 -1.66 4.83
C LEU A 87 -12.51 -1.40 3.90
N ASN A 88 -12.37 -1.69 2.61
CA ASN A 88 -13.49 -1.63 1.67
C ASN A 88 -14.41 -2.83 1.88
N THR A 89 -15.55 -2.61 2.53
CA THR A 89 -16.53 -3.66 2.84
C THR A 89 -17.18 -4.30 1.60
N SER A 90 -17.08 -3.66 0.42
CA SER A 90 -17.60 -4.22 -0.83
C SER A 90 -16.64 -5.15 -1.56
N THR A 91 -15.33 -5.07 -1.29
CA THR A 91 -14.30 -5.84 -2.02
C THR A 91 -13.35 -6.63 -1.10
N GLY A 92 -13.49 -6.49 0.22
CA GLY A 92 -12.59 -7.08 1.21
C GLY A 92 -11.18 -6.48 1.23
N SER A 93 -10.90 -5.45 0.43
CA SER A 93 -9.56 -4.88 0.26
C SER A 93 -9.22 -3.85 1.35
N MET A 94 -8.01 -3.92 1.90
CA MET A 94 -7.45 -2.85 2.74
C MET A 94 -6.81 -1.78 1.83
N ILE A 95 -7.15 -0.51 2.05
CA ILE A 95 -6.72 0.60 1.19
C ILE A 95 -6.09 1.70 2.03
N PHE A 96 -4.96 2.23 1.57
CA PHE A 96 -4.29 3.44 2.07
C PHE A 96 -4.34 4.51 0.98
N SER A 97 -5.22 5.49 1.13
CA SER A 97 -5.43 6.59 0.17
C SER A 97 -4.74 7.87 0.62
N PHE A 98 -3.94 8.45 -0.27
CA PHE A 98 -3.18 9.68 -0.05
C PHE A 98 -3.79 10.84 -0.85
N TYR A 99 -4.11 11.94 -0.17
CA TYR A 99 -4.78 13.10 -0.77
C TYR A 99 -3.86 14.31 -0.80
N ASN A 100 -4.01 15.15 -1.83
CA ASN A 100 -3.16 16.33 -2.02
C ASN A 100 -3.35 17.37 -0.90
N THR A 101 -2.47 18.37 -0.83
CA THR A 101 -2.46 19.41 0.22
C THR A 101 -3.75 20.23 0.19
N ASN A 102 -4.60 20.03 1.20
CA ASN A 102 -5.88 20.72 1.34
C ASN A 102 -5.70 22.15 1.84
N THR A 103 -6.57 23.06 1.38
CA THR A 103 -6.46 24.50 1.64
C THR A 103 -7.13 24.98 2.92
N GLY A 104 -8.08 24.23 3.48
CA GLY A 104 -8.81 24.61 4.69
C GLY A 104 -9.66 23.49 5.28
N PRO A 105 -10.24 23.69 6.48
CA PRO A 105 -11.06 22.69 7.18
C PRO A 105 -12.43 22.49 6.51
N ASN A 106 -13.08 21.36 6.82
CA ASN A 106 -14.45 21.00 6.40
C ASN A 106 -14.69 20.80 4.88
N THR A 107 -13.67 20.97 4.02
CA THR A 107 -13.77 20.69 2.58
C THR A 107 -13.62 19.19 2.30
N PRO A 108 -14.08 18.67 1.15
CA PRO A 108 -13.66 17.36 0.67
C PRO A 108 -12.12 17.28 0.55
N PRO A 109 -11.51 16.10 0.79
CA PRO A 109 -10.11 15.87 0.45
C PRO A 109 -9.85 16.10 -1.04
N LEU A 110 -8.83 16.89 -1.37
CA LEU A 110 -8.40 17.14 -2.75
C LEU A 110 -7.82 15.89 -3.39
N LEU A 111 -7.83 15.87 -4.73
CA LEU A 111 -7.46 14.75 -5.61
C LEU A 111 -6.50 13.73 -4.97
N ASN A 112 -6.95 12.48 -4.95
CA ASN A 112 -6.14 11.33 -4.56
C ASN A 112 -4.99 11.17 -5.56
N TYR A 113 -3.76 11.24 -5.09
CA TYR A 113 -2.55 11.13 -5.92
C TYR A 113 -1.82 9.79 -5.75
N GLY A 114 -2.32 8.92 -4.86
CA GLY A 114 -1.74 7.61 -4.64
C GLY A 114 -2.58 6.71 -3.73
N ASN A 115 -2.64 5.43 -4.10
CA ASN A 115 -3.28 4.38 -3.33
C ASN A 115 -2.32 3.21 -3.17
N MET A 116 -2.22 2.66 -1.96
CA MET A 116 -1.78 1.28 -1.76
C MET A 116 -3.02 0.44 -1.45
N THR A 117 -3.27 -0.61 -2.23
CA THR A 117 -4.40 -1.52 -2.02
C THR A 117 -3.88 -2.93 -1.81
N ILE A 118 -4.25 -3.56 -0.70
CA ILE A 118 -4.08 -4.99 -0.43
C ILE A 118 -5.42 -5.65 -0.69
N ARG A 119 -5.53 -6.42 -1.78
CA ARG A 119 -6.77 -7.11 -2.19
C ARG A 119 -7.02 -8.35 -1.35
N GLN A 120 -8.26 -8.83 -1.33
CA GLN A 120 -8.66 -10.07 -0.65
C GLN A 120 -7.91 -11.34 -1.10
N ASN A 121 -7.28 -11.33 -2.29
CA ASN A 121 -6.43 -12.41 -2.79
C ASN A 121 -4.93 -12.25 -2.47
N GLY A 122 -4.57 -11.28 -1.61
CA GLY A 122 -3.19 -10.98 -1.22
C GLY A 122 -2.41 -10.08 -2.19
N ASN A 123 -2.97 -9.74 -3.37
CA ASN A 123 -2.29 -8.85 -4.31
C ASN A 123 -2.17 -7.43 -3.75
N VAL A 124 -0.97 -6.87 -3.83
CA VAL A 124 -0.68 -5.47 -3.48
C VAL A 124 -0.58 -4.64 -4.76
N THR A 125 -1.33 -3.55 -4.86
CA THR A 125 -1.17 -2.54 -5.92
C THR A 125 -0.67 -1.21 -5.33
N LEU A 126 0.10 -0.48 -6.13
CA LEU A 126 0.56 0.88 -5.84
C LEU A 126 0.13 1.80 -6.98
N ASN A 127 -0.56 2.89 -6.68
CA ASN A 127 -1.04 3.91 -7.63
C ASN A 127 -1.90 3.38 -8.80
N GLY A 128 -2.58 2.25 -8.63
CA GLY A 128 -3.42 1.63 -9.67
C GLY A 128 -4.82 1.28 -9.20
N PHE A 129 -5.80 1.43 -10.10
CA PHE A 129 -7.07 0.71 -10.02
C PHE A 129 -6.85 -0.77 -10.35
N GLU A 130 -7.82 -1.62 -10.00
CA GLU A 130 -7.67 -3.08 -10.08
C GLU A 130 -7.68 -3.61 -11.51
N GLU A 131 -6.54 -3.64 -12.19
CA GLU A 131 -6.17 -4.61 -13.24
C GLU A 131 -4.68 -4.44 -13.60
N ASN A 132 -4.00 -5.54 -13.97
CA ASN A 132 -2.58 -5.58 -14.30
C ASN A 132 -1.63 -5.02 -13.21
N ALA A 133 -1.47 -5.78 -12.12
CA ALA A 133 -0.43 -5.52 -11.12
C ALA A 133 0.97 -5.59 -11.78
N SER A 134 1.51 -4.41 -12.07
CA SER A 134 2.76 -4.21 -12.80
C SER A 134 3.79 -3.59 -11.86
N LEU A 135 4.90 -4.30 -11.65
CA LEU A 135 6.00 -3.81 -10.82
C LEU A 135 6.84 -2.80 -11.62
N PHE A 136 6.43 -1.53 -11.59
CA PHE A 136 7.22 -0.44 -12.16
C PHE A 136 8.40 -0.11 -11.26
N VAL A 137 9.59 -0.57 -11.63
CA VAL A 137 10.85 -0.13 -10.99
C VAL A 137 11.43 1.03 -11.79
N LYS A 138 11.45 2.21 -11.17
CA LYS A 138 12.09 3.41 -11.72
C LYS A 138 13.22 3.86 -10.77
N PRO A 139 14.39 4.27 -11.28
CA PRO A 139 15.40 4.89 -10.44
C PRO A 139 14.87 6.19 -9.80
N PHE A 140 15.15 6.37 -8.51
CA PHE A 140 14.72 7.55 -7.73
C PHE A 140 15.36 8.85 -8.23
N ASN A 141 16.58 8.77 -8.77
CA ASN A 141 17.26 9.85 -9.47
C ASN A 141 18.21 9.27 -10.55
N THR A 142 18.73 10.12 -11.43
CA THR A 142 19.54 9.73 -12.60
C THR A 142 20.95 9.22 -12.29
N PHE A 143 21.37 9.18 -11.03
CA PHE A 143 22.80 9.07 -10.66
C PHE A 143 23.13 8.01 -9.60
N ASN A 144 22.14 7.39 -8.96
CA ASN A 144 22.35 6.30 -8.02
C ASN A 144 22.01 4.95 -8.65
N SER A 145 22.83 3.93 -8.37
CA SER A 145 22.57 2.54 -8.77
C SER A 145 21.27 2.04 -8.14
N VAL A 146 20.17 2.02 -8.90
CA VAL A 146 18.89 1.45 -8.45
C VAL A 146 18.70 0.08 -9.06
N THR A 147 18.82 -0.94 -8.22
CA THR A 147 18.70 -2.34 -8.62
C THR A 147 17.29 -2.87 -8.33
N CYS A 148 16.58 -3.37 -9.33
CA CYS A 148 15.50 -4.32 -9.07
C CYS A 148 16.11 -5.70 -8.81
N TYR A 149 15.96 -6.19 -7.58
CA TYR A 149 16.27 -7.57 -7.24
C TYR A 149 14.98 -8.40 -7.15
N LEU A 150 14.69 -9.18 -8.18
CA LEU A 150 13.67 -10.22 -8.12
C LEU A 150 14.29 -11.48 -7.54
N LYS A 151 14.04 -11.70 -6.24
CA LYS A 151 14.55 -12.84 -5.46
C LYS A 151 13.43 -13.79 -5.06
N GLY A 152 13.79 -15.05 -4.85
CA GLY A 152 12.86 -16.12 -4.45
C GLY A 152 13.35 -17.54 -4.81
N THR A 153 14.43 -17.63 -5.56
CA THR A 153 15.02 -18.89 -6.04
C THR A 153 16.55 -18.86 -5.92
N LYS A 154 17.21 -19.95 -6.31
CA LYS A 154 18.69 -20.07 -6.36
C LYS A 154 19.32 -19.05 -7.32
N TYR A 155 18.63 -18.69 -8.41
CA TYR A 155 19.14 -17.80 -9.46
C TYR A 155 18.27 -16.54 -9.60
N ASN A 156 18.69 -15.47 -8.93
CA ASN A 156 17.96 -14.19 -8.93
C ASN A 156 18.10 -13.45 -10.28
N SER A 157 17.05 -12.74 -10.69
CA SER A 157 17.11 -11.80 -11.82
C SER A 157 17.38 -10.37 -11.36
N ILE A 158 18.10 -9.61 -12.19
CA ILE A 158 18.58 -8.26 -11.89
C ILE A 158 18.21 -7.33 -13.04
N PHE A 159 17.30 -6.38 -12.80
CA PHE A 159 16.88 -5.40 -13.81
C PHE A 159 17.38 -4.01 -13.44
N MET A 160 18.17 -3.44 -14.36
CA MET A 160 18.98 -2.23 -14.20
C MET A 160 19.96 -2.26 -13.01
N ASN A 161 21.24 -2.00 -13.28
CA ASN A 161 22.22 -1.80 -12.22
C ASN A 161 23.34 -0.88 -12.76
N ALA A 162 23.21 0.43 -12.51
CA ALA A 162 24.13 1.49 -12.94
C ALA A 162 24.43 1.57 -14.46
N ASN A 163 25.26 2.56 -14.83
CA ASN A 163 25.66 2.81 -16.23
C ASN A 163 26.63 1.75 -16.80
N ASN A 164 27.23 0.93 -15.93
CA ASN A 164 28.35 0.03 -16.26
C ASN A 164 28.05 -1.45 -15.92
N GLN A 165 26.80 -1.86 -15.75
CA GLN A 165 26.46 -3.26 -15.42
C GLN A 165 25.26 -3.76 -16.22
N SER A 166 25.18 -5.08 -16.39
CA SER A 166 24.18 -5.73 -17.24
C SER A 166 22.84 -5.96 -16.52
N THR A 167 21.75 -5.83 -17.26
CA THR A 167 20.49 -6.52 -16.91
C THR A 167 20.69 -8.02 -17.10
N ILE A 168 20.28 -8.82 -16.12
CA ILE A 168 20.41 -10.28 -16.11
C ILE A 168 19.04 -10.90 -15.85
N ILE A 169 18.55 -11.69 -16.81
CA ILE A 169 17.31 -12.44 -16.70
C ILE A 169 17.67 -13.92 -16.53
N ASN A 170 17.38 -14.47 -15.36
CA ASN A 170 17.61 -15.87 -15.00
C ASN A 170 16.27 -16.58 -14.81
N GLY A 171 16.14 -17.82 -15.31
CA GLY A 171 14.93 -18.64 -15.15
C GLY A 171 14.72 -19.24 -13.75
N GLY A 172 15.46 -18.78 -12.74
CA GLY A 172 15.27 -19.13 -11.33
C GLY A 172 15.81 -20.49 -10.88
N ILE A 173 15.70 -21.54 -11.70
CA ILE A 173 16.16 -22.91 -11.39
C ILE A 173 17.19 -23.43 -12.41
N ASP A 174 17.86 -24.52 -12.04
CA ASP A 174 18.77 -25.23 -12.95
C ASP A 174 17.99 -25.71 -14.20
N PHE A 175 18.58 -25.51 -15.38
CA PHE A 175 18.00 -25.84 -16.69
C PHE A 175 16.70 -25.11 -17.08
N ALA A 176 16.28 -24.06 -16.35
CA ALA A 176 15.14 -23.24 -16.75
C ALA A 176 15.32 -22.59 -18.14
N ASP A 177 14.22 -22.53 -18.89
CA ASP A 177 14.12 -21.73 -20.11
C ASP A 177 13.82 -20.26 -19.76
N VAL A 178 14.40 -19.34 -20.54
CA VAL A 178 14.09 -17.91 -20.47
C VAL A 178 13.48 -17.52 -21.81
N LEU A 179 12.15 -17.40 -21.83
CA LEU A 179 11.42 -16.94 -23.00
C LEU A 179 11.52 -15.42 -23.06
N ILE A 180 12.28 -14.91 -24.03
CA ILE A 180 12.29 -13.50 -24.38
C ILE A 180 11.37 -13.35 -25.59
N ASN A 181 10.38 -12.46 -25.48
CA ASN A 181 9.54 -12.06 -26.61
C ASN A 181 8.73 -13.26 -27.19
N ASP A 182 7.77 -13.76 -26.39
CA ASP A 182 6.95 -14.95 -26.68
C ASP A 182 5.73 -14.69 -27.59
N GLN A 183 5.49 -13.43 -27.98
CA GLN A 183 4.35 -13.02 -28.81
C GLN A 183 4.56 -13.40 -30.27
N ALA A 184 3.99 -14.55 -30.67
CA ALA A 184 4.16 -15.24 -31.96
C ALA A 184 3.79 -14.45 -33.23
N SER A 185 3.37 -13.18 -33.14
CA SER A 185 2.92 -12.38 -34.29
C SER A 185 3.35 -10.90 -34.26
N LEU A 186 3.91 -10.43 -33.15
CA LEU A 186 4.23 -9.01 -32.94
C LEU A 186 5.63 -8.80 -32.33
N GLY A 187 6.23 -9.86 -31.81
CA GLY A 187 7.46 -9.77 -31.06
C GLY A 187 8.70 -9.86 -31.95
N ASN A 188 9.52 -8.81 -31.95
CA ASN A 188 10.88 -8.84 -32.50
C ASN A 188 11.91 -8.54 -31.40
N VAL A 189 12.95 -9.38 -31.28
CA VAL A 189 14.11 -9.11 -30.42
C VAL A 189 15.09 -8.21 -31.17
N TYR A 190 14.91 -6.90 -31.04
CA TYR A 190 15.85 -5.92 -31.59
C TYR A 190 17.12 -5.83 -30.73
N MET A 191 18.29 -6.05 -31.34
CA MET A 191 19.56 -5.67 -30.75
C MET A 191 19.87 -4.20 -31.05
N GLY A 192 20.35 -3.46 -30.05
CA GLY A 192 20.82 -2.08 -30.25
C GLY A 192 22.07 -2.00 -31.13
N ASN A 193 22.30 -0.82 -31.71
CA ASN A 193 23.48 -0.52 -32.52
C ASN A 193 24.78 -0.71 -31.70
N GLY A 194 25.76 -1.42 -32.27
CA GLY A 194 27.04 -1.73 -31.63
C GLY A 194 27.40 -3.23 -31.71
N THR A 195 28.33 -3.67 -30.85
CA THR A 195 28.86 -5.05 -30.83
C THR A 195 27.96 -6.04 -30.09
N SER A 196 26.64 -5.93 -30.26
CA SER A 196 25.65 -6.83 -29.66
C SER A 196 25.83 -8.25 -30.20
N LYS A 197 25.89 -9.25 -29.32
CA LYS A 197 26.03 -10.67 -29.69
C LYS A 197 24.94 -11.50 -29.03
N ILE A 198 24.23 -12.30 -29.81
CA ILE A 198 23.43 -13.43 -29.30
C ILE A 198 24.35 -14.65 -29.31
N GLY A 199 24.46 -15.31 -28.16
CA GLY A 199 25.26 -16.52 -28.01
C GLY A 199 24.75 -17.36 -26.85
N ILE A 200 24.73 -18.68 -27.03
CA ILE A 200 24.45 -19.63 -25.96
C ILE A 200 25.79 -19.90 -25.25
N ASN A 201 25.97 -19.40 -24.03
CA ASN A 201 27.20 -19.60 -23.26
C ASN A 201 27.06 -20.81 -22.33
N ARG A 202 27.34 -22.02 -22.83
CA ARG A 202 27.35 -23.28 -22.05
C ARG A 202 28.50 -24.19 -22.50
N LEU A 203 29.00 -25.03 -21.60
CA LEU A 203 30.13 -25.94 -21.88
C LEU A 203 29.75 -27.17 -22.73
N THR A 204 28.45 -27.44 -22.93
CA THR A 204 27.94 -28.58 -23.68
C THR A 204 26.64 -28.22 -24.40
N HIS A 205 26.58 -28.42 -25.72
CA HIS A 205 25.41 -28.09 -26.55
C HIS A 205 24.78 -29.35 -27.16
N LYS A 206 23.44 -29.38 -27.22
CA LYS A 206 22.66 -30.35 -28.01
C LYS A 206 21.47 -29.77 -28.76
N ARG A 207 21.18 -28.47 -28.62
CA ARG A 207 20.09 -27.78 -29.34
C ARG A 207 20.55 -26.40 -29.77
N PHE A 208 20.42 -26.15 -31.07
CA PHE A 208 20.74 -24.89 -31.72
C PHE A 208 19.60 -23.88 -31.55
N LEU A 209 19.86 -22.62 -31.91
CA LEU A 209 18.81 -21.64 -32.17
C LEU A 209 17.86 -22.19 -33.24
N LYS A 210 16.65 -22.58 -32.84
CA LYS A 210 15.62 -23.05 -33.76
C LYS A 210 14.99 -21.84 -34.44
N LEU A 211 15.53 -21.48 -35.61
CA LEU A 211 14.87 -20.55 -36.52
C LEU A 211 13.72 -21.27 -37.22
N ASP A 212 12.53 -21.19 -36.63
CA ASP A 212 11.33 -21.75 -37.26
C ASP A 212 11.13 -21.12 -38.65
N ASN A 213 11.05 -21.98 -39.67
CA ASN A 213 11.01 -21.70 -41.12
C ASN A 213 12.34 -21.45 -41.88
N GLN A 214 13.51 -21.66 -41.30
CA GLN A 214 14.76 -21.81 -42.08
C GLN A 214 15.39 -23.18 -41.82
N LEU A 215 15.26 -24.08 -42.80
CA LEU A 215 15.97 -25.35 -42.83
C LEU A 215 17.45 -25.06 -43.16
N ILE A 216 18.26 -24.73 -42.15
CA ILE A 216 19.72 -24.55 -42.34
C ILE A 216 20.35 -25.95 -42.48
N THR A 217 20.27 -26.50 -43.68
CA THR A 217 21.06 -27.65 -44.13
C THR A 217 22.40 -27.15 -44.64
N GLU A 218 23.30 -26.82 -43.73
CA GLU A 218 24.73 -26.83 -44.02
C GLU A 218 25.39 -27.88 -43.13
N ASP A 219 25.87 -28.94 -43.78
CA ASP A 219 26.71 -29.95 -43.14
C ASP A 219 28.08 -29.32 -42.81
N LEU A 220 28.20 -28.75 -41.60
CA LEU A 220 29.51 -28.40 -41.05
C LEU A 220 30.27 -29.69 -40.69
N TYR A 221 31.00 -30.20 -41.68
CA TYR A 221 32.14 -31.08 -41.46
C TYR A 221 33.22 -30.33 -40.66
N TRP A 222 33.66 -30.94 -39.57
CA TRP A 222 34.84 -30.56 -38.78
C TRP A 222 36.06 -31.35 -39.25
#